data_AF-A0A925ZDJ0-F1
#
_entry.id   AF-A0A925ZDJ0-F1
#
_cell.length_a   1.000
_cell.length_b   1.000
_cell.length_c   1.000
_cell.angle_alpha   90.00
_cell.angle_beta   90.00
_cell.angle_gamma   90.00
#
_symmetry.space_group_name_H-M   'P 1'
#
loop_
_entity.id
_entity.type
_entity.pdbx_description
1 polymer ?
#
loop_
_entity_poly.entity_id
_entity_poly.type
_entity_poly.pdbx_seq_one_letter_code
_entity_poly.pdbx_strand_id
1 'polypeptide(L)'
;MDIKSKNKYRYIIIFIICSYMFGLSKLAVDDVIKNRDYLGSEPYFNSSRFRIELISYANNIEALNTIYKDYSQKSDEYKVTKAELLNSKSLYDSSLRMRNIEIDEKYKKDILEAENDANKDKFNRLTEARAKELEELKKKNTKTLEDFKKEIIAYKNKDYEYIKRAVRETSEIKYFITRGKNNVIDSNAKMDVSDIDLYIKNNALYSIKLPEQSYNNDQNKALGSLNKWLINTFQEGYFIIPKDIKHTSFIYRNYIYYNTVKQRIITEVVIWFVSFIIGLFLLIYLFKKNNEDLTFIEGLTKWYNKVPLDLRILIFIIYSYKIDRYINKTVFFHSPYNLNQIYILTVIAAYIFYFFINVRVVINLKRNKEEFRVELKRSLLFRMSNYIKHSPRAQSTKFKVRGIMILTLLLGVITICLFISLLLDSNDSAGIILLSIVYIFCYMILMLVYIFKSDRYLGMILKGTEEIVIGNLNYTINVKGRGDLSKLAHNINNMKSSFKKALENEIKSEKLKSELITNVSHDLKTPLTSIITYVDLLKKEDLSKEESEGYIEILDRKSQRLKVLIDDLFEAS
;
A
#
# COMPACT_ATOMS: atom_id res chain seq x y z
N MET A 1 -20.75 -23.94 52.47
CA MET A 1 -19.76 -22.99 51.91
C MET A 1 -18.91 -23.75 50.91
N ASP A 2 -19.23 -23.58 49.62
CA ASP A 2 -18.97 -24.56 48.55
C ASP A 2 -17.51 -24.71 48.11
N ILE A 3 -17.03 -25.95 48.12
CA ILE A 3 -15.76 -26.40 47.53
C ILE A 3 -15.73 -26.17 45.99
N LYS A 4 -16.90 -26.06 45.33
CA LYS A 4 -17.01 -25.78 43.89
C LYS A 4 -16.60 -24.34 43.49
N SER A 5 -16.71 -23.37 44.40
CA SER A 5 -16.34 -21.95 44.12
C SER A 5 -14.82 -21.76 43.96
N LYS A 6 -14.01 -22.46 44.79
CA LYS A 6 -12.55 -22.34 44.78
C LYS A 6 -11.90 -22.81 43.46
N ASN A 7 -12.54 -23.71 42.73
CA ASN A 7 -11.94 -24.29 41.51
C ASN A 7 -12.06 -23.37 40.27
N LYS A 8 -13.02 -22.42 40.27
CA LYS A 8 -13.27 -21.54 39.11
C LYS A 8 -12.18 -20.49 38.89
N TYR A 9 -11.67 -19.89 39.98
CA TYR A 9 -10.63 -18.85 39.90
C TYR A 9 -9.26 -19.40 39.50
N ARG A 10 -8.98 -20.68 39.80
CA ARG A 10 -7.72 -21.34 39.45
C ARG A 10 -7.44 -21.30 37.94
N TYR A 11 -8.44 -21.60 37.11
CA TYR A 11 -8.25 -21.59 35.66
C TYR A 11 -8.09 -20.19 35.08
N ILE A 12 -8.72 -19.18 35.68
CA ILE A 12 -8.52 -17.77 35.30
C ILE A 12 -7.08 -17.37 35.55
N ILE A 13 -6.54 -17.70 36.74
CA ILE A 13 -5.15 -17.41 37.10
C ILE A 13 -4.18 -18.13 36.14
N ILE A 14 -4.41 -19.42 35.86
CA ILE A 14 -3.59 -20.18 34.91
C ILE A 14 -3.60 -19.56 33.52
N PHE A 15 -4.76 -19.09 33.05
CA PHE A 15 -4.88 -18.45 31.74
C PHE A 15 -4.17 -17.09 31.70
N ILE A 16 -4.28 -16.29 32.76
CA ILE A 16 -3.54 -15.02 32.89
C ILE A 16 -2.03 -15.30 32.86
N ILE A 17 -1.55 -16.24 33.68
CA ILE A 17 -0.12 -16.62 33.70
C ILE A 17 0.33 -17.08 32.30
N CYS A 18 -0.47 -17.92 31.64
CA CYS A 18 -0.21 -18.36 30.27
C CYS A 18 -0.06 -17.17 29.31
N SER A 19 -0.98 -16.19 29.36
CA SER A 19 -0.90 -14.98 28.54
C SER A 19 0.34 -14.13 28.84
N TYR A 20 0.75 -14.01 30.10
CA TYR A 20 1.99 -13.32 30.49
C TYR A 20 3.23 -14.06 29.96
N MET A 21 3.26 -15.39 30.03
CA MET A 21 4.39 -16.20 29.52
C MET A 21 4.56 -16.04 28.01
N PHE A 22 3.47 -16.13 27.24
CA PHE A 22 3.52 -15.87 25.80
C PHE A 22 3.84 -14.41 25.47
N GLY A 23 3.43 -13.45 26.32
CA GLY A 23 3.77 -12.04 26.16
C GLY A 23 5.26 -11.78 26.31
N LEU A 24 5.86 -12.36 27.35
CA LEU A 24 7.30 -12.34 27.57
C LEU A 24 8.04 -13.01 26.40
N SER A 25 7.56 -14.17 25.94
CA SER A 25 8.08 -14.87 24.78
C SER A 25 8.05 -14.01 23.52
N LYS A 26 6.94 -13.31 23.23
CA LYS A 26 6.82 -12.46 22.04
C LYS A 26 7.79 -11.28 22.09
N LEU A 27 7.90 -10.63 23.25
CA LEU A 27 8.84 -9.53 23.47
C LEU A 27 10.29 -9.98 23.26
N ALA A 28 10.67 -11.14 23.82
CA ALA A 28 12.01 -11.68 23.70
C ALA A 28 12.38 -12.03 22.25
N VAL A 29 11.47 -12.67 21.51
CA VAL A 29 11.70 -12.99 20.09
C VAL A 29 11.92 -11.72 19.26
N ASP A 30 11.07 -10.71 19.44
CA ASP A 30 11.19 -9.49 18.66
C ASP A 30 12.49 -8.73 18.94
N ASP A 31 12.93 -8.66 20.20
CA ASP A 31 14.19 -7.99 20.54
C ASP A 31 15.41 -8.76 20.02
N VAL A 32 15.39 -10.10 20.08
CA VAL A 32 16.42 -10.96 19.49
C VAL A 32 16.49 -10.78 17.97
N ILE A 33 15.35 -10.72 17.28
CA ILE A 33 15.31 -10.51 15.82
C ILE A 33 15.89 -9.14 15.44
N LYS A 34 15.52 -8.07 16.18
CA LYS A 34 16.02 -6.72 15.94
C LYS A 34 17.53 -6.61 16.16
N ASN A 35 18.07 -7.32 17.15
CA ASN A 35 19.48 -7.21 17.55
C ASN A 35 20.32 -8.42 17.14
N ARG A 36 19.87 -9.22 16.17
CA ARG A 36 20.55 -10.46 15.75
C ARG A 36 22.01 -10.24 15.31
N ASP A 37 22.35 -9.05 14.83
CA ASP A 37 23.68 -8.73 14.32
C ASP A 37 24.76 -8.79 15.43
N TYR A 38 24.36 -8.63 16.70
CA TYR A 38 25.25 -8.75 17.86
C TYR A 38 25.56 -10.21 18.26
N LEU A 39 24.88 -11.21 17.68
CA LEU A 39 25.10 -12.63 18.02
C LEU A 39 26.32 -13.25 17.31
N GLY A 40 26.88 -12.56 16.31
CA GLY A 40 28.04 -13.03 15.55
C GLY A 40 29.28 -13.35 16.40
N SER A 41 30.23 -14.07 15.82
CA SER A 41 31.60 -14.14 16.33
C SER A 41 32.17 -12.72 16.34
N GLU A 42 32.64 -12.24 17.49
CA GLU A 42 33.23 -10.89 17.66
C GLU A 42 32.35 -9.72 17.16
N PRO A 43 31.26 -9.39 17.89
CA PRO A 43 30.26 -8.44 17.41
C PRO A 43 30.78 -7.02 17.23
N TYR A 44 31.76 -6.59 18.03
CA TYR A 44 32.36 -5.27 17.89
C TYR A 44 33.28 -5.17 16.67
N PHE A 45 34.19 -6.13 16.45
CA PHE A 45 35.15 -6.06 15.34
C PHE A 45 34.50 -6.25 13.97
N ASN A 46 33.36 -6.95 13.92
CA ASN A 46 32.54 -7.04 12.71
C ASN A 46 31.60 -5.86 12.50
N SER A 47 31.49 -4.93 13.45
CA SER A 47 30.62 -3.77 13.33
C SER A 47 31.15 -2.74 12.32
N SER A 48 30.22 -2.02 11.68
CA SER A 48 30.57 -0.86 10.83
C SER A 48 31.32 0.21 11.63
N ARG A 49 31.04 0.32 12.93
CA ARG A 49 31.65 1.29 13.83
C ARG A 49 33.15 1.06 13.98
N PHE A 50 33.56 -0.17 14.29
CA PHE A 50 34.97 -0.52 14.40
C PHE A 50 35.70 -0.35 13.06
N ARG A 51 35.07 -0.72 11.94
CA ARG A 51 35.66 -0.52 10.61
C ARG A 51 36.00 0.95 10.33
N ILE A 52 35.09 1.87 10.63
CA ILE A 52 35.32 3.31 10.46
C ILE A 52 36.50 3.79 11.33
N GLU A 53 36.57 3.33 12.57
CA GLU A 53 37.65 3.66 13.50
C GLU A 53 39.02 3.16 12.99
N LEU A 54 39.07 1.90 12.55
CA LEU A 54 40.28 1.30 11.97
C LEU A 54 40.72 2.03 10.70
N ILE A 55 39.79 2.33 9.79
CA ILE A 55 40.08 3.05 8.53
C ILE A 55 40.61 4.45 8.83
N SER A 56 39.97 5.18 9.73
CA SER A 56 40.41 6.52 10.13
C SER A 56 41.84 6.49 10.67
N TYR A 57 42.15 5.51 11.52
CA TYR A 57 43.50 5.31 12.05
C TYR A 57 44.51 4.96 10.96
N ALA A 58 44.16 4.03 10.06
CA ALA A 58 45.05 3.60 9.00
C ALA A 58 45.32 4.71 7.96
N ASN A 59 44.32 5.54 7.64
CA ASN A 59 44.50 6.70 6.76
C ASN A 59 45.46 7.74 7.36
N ASN A 60 45.43 7.93 8.68
CA ASN A 60 46.39 8.81 9.36
C ASN A 60 47.82 8.26 9.25
N ILE A 61 48.00 6.93 9.35
CA ILE A 61 49.31 6.28 9.16
C ILE A 61 49.76 6.37 7.71
N GLU A 62 48.87 6.14 6.74
CA GLU A 62 49.15 6.34 5.32
C GLU A 62 49.63 7.78 5.05
N ALA A 63 48.93 8.78 5.59
CA ALA A 63 49.30 10.18 5.43
C ALA A 63 50.70 10.49 5.99
N LEU A 64 51.07 9.91 7.15
CA LEU A 64 52.42 10.05 7.70
C LEU A 64 53.49 9.39 6.82
N ASN A 65 53.19 8.24 6.22
CA ASN A 65 54.12 7.46 5.40
C ASN A 65 54.20 7.89 3.93
N THR A 66 53.24 8.68 3.45
CA THR A 66 53.16 9.15 2.05
C THR A 66 53.32 10.67 1.94
N ILE A 67 52.33 11.42 2.42
CA ILE A 67 52.24 12.88 2.29
C ILE A 67 53.30 13.56 3.17
N TYR A 68 53.39 13.14 4.43
CA TYR A 68 54.27 13.72 5.43
C TYR A 68 55.55 12.92 5.66
N LYS A 69 55.91 12.06 4.69
CA LYS A 69 57.18 11.33 4.74
C LYS A 69 58.34 12.32 4.84
N ASP A 70 59.19 12.11 5.85
CA ASP A 70 60.35 12.95 6.20
C ASP A 70 60.00 14.43 6.43
N TYR A 71 58.72 14.77 6.69
CA TYR A 71 58.26 16.16 6.76
C TYR A 71 58.92 16.97 7.87
N SER A 72 59.23 16.35 9.01
CA SER A 72 59.96 17.01 10.10
C SER A 72 61.42 17.36 9.75
N GLN A 73 61.98 16.75 8.70
CA GLN A 73 63.36 16.99 8.26
C GLN A 73 63.43 17.93 7.04
N LYS A 74 62.30 18.22 6.39
CA LYS A 74 62.23 19.13 5.23
C LYS A 74 62.34 20.59 5.70
N SER A 75 63.15 21.39 5.00
CA SER A 75 63.10 22.85 5.16
C SER A 75 61.77 23.40 4.65
N ASP A 76 61.37 24.57 5.15
CA ASP A 76 60.10 25.22 4.78
C ASP A 76 59.96 25.45 3.27
N GLU A 77 61.07 25.52 2.54
CA GLU A 77 61.11 25.66 1.09
C GLU A 77 60.60 24.41 0.35
N TYR A 78 60.86 23.21 0.89
CA TYR A 78 60.48 21.93 0.27
C TYR A 78 59.19 21.32 0.82
N LYS A 79 58.50 22.01 1.75
CA LYS A 79 57.21 21.56 2.31
C LYS A 79 56.02 21.79 1.38
N VAL A 80 56.18 22.64 0.37
CA VAL A 80 55.14 22.98 -0.62
C VAL A 80 55.66 22.71 -2.02
N THR A 81 54.90 21.95 -2.80
CA THR A 81 55.26 21.68 -4.20
C THR A 81 54.85 22.86 -5.09
N LYS A 82 55.57 23.05 -6.20
CA LYS A 82 55.24 24.07 -7.20
C LYS A 82 53.82 23.91 -7.76
N ALA A 83 53.36 22.67 -7.92
CA ALA A 83 52.01 22.36 -8.39
C ALA A 83 50.93 22.77 -7.38
N GLU A 84 51.10 22.47 -6.10
CA GLU A 84 50.17 22.89 -5.03
C GLU A 84 50.06 24.42 -4.96
N LEU A 85 51.20 25.11 -5.08
CA LEU A 85 51.26 26.57 -5.03
C LEU A 85 50.55 27.22 -6.22
N LEU A 86 50.78 26.69 -7.43
CA LEU A 86 50.11 27.14 -8.65
C LEU A 86 48.62 26.85 -8.62
N ASN A 87 48.22 25.68 -8.12
CA ASN A 87 46.81 25.30 -8.02
C ASN A 87 46.08 26.19 -7.00
N SER A 88 46.66 26.40 -5.81
CA SER A 88 46.09 27.30 -4.80
C SER A 88 45.92 28.73 -5.32
N LYS A 89 46.90 29.24 -6.06
CA LYS A 89 46.80 30.55 -6.71
C LYS A 89 45.71 30.55 -7.78
N SER A 90 45.64 29.53 -8.62
CA SER A 90 44.62 29.42 -9.68
C SER A 90 43.20 29.34 -9.12
N LEU A 91 43.00 28.66 -7.98
CA LEU A 91 41.71 28.59 -7.29
C LEU A 91 41.33 29.95 -6.70
N TYR A 92 42.30 30.64 -6.10
CA TYR A 92 42.10 31.99 -5.58
C TYR A 92 41.75 32.99 -6.69
N ASP A 93 42.50 33.00 -7.79
CA ASP A 93 42.25 33.85 -8.96
C ASP A 93 40.85 33.58 -9.54
N SER A 94 40.46 32.30 -9.64
CA SER A 94 39.12 31.90 -10.05
C SER A 94 38.03 32.41 -9.08
N SER A 95 38.27 32.30 -7.77
CA SER A 95 37.31 32.79 -6.76
C SER A 95 37.10 34.31 -6.85
N LEU A 96 38.17 35.05 -7.14
CA LEU A 96 38.09 36.49 -7.34
C LEU A 96 37.39 36.86 -8.65
N ARG A 97 37.60 36.09 -9.73
CA ARG A 97 36.85 36.26 -10.98
C ARG A 97 35.35 36.05 -10.76
N MET A 98 34.97 34.98 -10.05
CA MET A 98 33.57 34.73 -9.69
C MET A 98 33.00 35.88 -8.86
N ARG A 99 33.75 36.38 -7.87
CA ARG A 99 33.29 37.49 -7.04
C ARG A 99 33.15 38.80 -7.82
N ASN A 100 34.03 39.07 -8.79
CA ASN A 100 33.88 40.20 -9.71
C ASN A 100 32.58 40.09 -10.52
N ILE A 101 32.29 38.90 -11.07
CA ILE A 101 31.05 38.64 -11.82
C ILE A 101 29.81 38.82 -10.93
N GLU A 102 29.83 38.28 -9.71
CA GLU A 102 28.72 38.44 -8.75
C GLU A 102 28.44 39.91 -8.41
N ILE A 103 29.49 40.72 -8.18
CA ILE A 103 29.34 42.16 -7.94
C ILE A 103 28.77 42.84 -9.19
N ASP A 104 29.27 42.51 -10.37
CA ASP A 104 28.75 43.07 -11.62
C ASP A 104 27.27 42.72 -11.82
N GLU A 105 26.86 41.47 -11.63
CA GLU A 105 25.46 41.05 -11.75
C GLU A 105 24.55 41.69 -10.69
N LYS A 106 25.03 41.80 -9.44
CA LYS A 106 24.29 42.41 -8.32
C LYS A 106 23.83 43.83 -8.64
N TYR A 107 24.71 44.64 -9.24
CA TYR A 107 24.39 46.04 -9.55
C TYR A 107 23.82 46.23 -10.97
N LYS A 108 24.04 45.29 -11.90
CA LYS A 108 23.64 45.43 -13.31
C LYS A 108 22.15 45.70 -13.49
N LYS A 109 21.29 44.95 -12.80
CA LYS A 109 19.83 45.10 -12.92
C LYS A 109 19.37 46.48 -12.43
N ASP A 110 19.82 46.87 -11.24
CA ASP A 110 19.38 48.11 -10.59
C ASP A 110 19.94 49.37 -11.29
N ILE A 111 21.14 49.27 -11.88
CA ILE A 111 21.73 50.34 -12.71
C ILE A 111 20.95 50.50 -14.01
N LEU A 112 20.62 49.40 -14.71
CA LEU A 112 19.82 49.42 -15.94
C LEU A 112 18.42 49.98 -15.69
N GLU A 113 17.79 49.64 -14.56
CA GLU A 113 16.49 50.17 -14.16
C GLU A 113 16.56 51.68 -13.89
N ALA A 114 17.58 52.13 -13.15
CA ALA A 114 17.79 53.57 -12.89
C ALA A 114 18.10 54.37 -14.17
N GLU A 115 18.77 53.77 -15.15
CA GLU A 115 19.05 54.36 -16.46
C GLU A 115 17.78 54.50 -17.31
N ASN A 116 16.95 53.44 -17.36
CA ASN A 116 15.66 53.46 -18.07
C ASN A 116 14.67 54.47 -17.47
N ASP A 117 14.67 54.64 -16.14
CA ASP A 117 13.83 55.60 -15.42
C ASP A 117 14.38 57.05 -15.47
N ALA A 118 15.49 57.29 -16.15
CA ALA A 118 16.21 58.57 -16.23
C ALA A 118 16.60 59.18 -14.85
N ASN A 119 16.72 58.35 -13.81
CA ASN A 119 17.03 58.80 -12.44
C ASN A 119 18.55 58.89 -12.21
N LYS A 120 19.12 60.07 -12.51
CA LYS A 120 20.57 60.33 -12.46
C LYS A 120 21.20 60.16 -11.08
N ASP A 121 20.52 60.54 -9.99
CA ASP A 121 21.07 60.43 -8.63
C ASP A 121 21.21 58.95 -8.22
N LYS A 122 20.18 58.13 -8.50
CA LYS A 122 20.23 56.68 -8.22
C LYS A 122 21.27 55.97 -9.08
N PHE A 123 21.38 56.31 -10.36
CA PHE A 123 22.39 55.76 -11.27
C PHE A 123 23.82 56.04 -10.79
N ASN A 124 24.12 57.29 -10.42
CA ASN A 124 25.45 57.69 -9.96
C ASN A 124 25.83 56.97 -8.66
N ARG A 125 24.92 56.93 -7.66
CA ARG A 125 25.18 56.24 -6.39
C ARG A 125 25.44 54.74 -6.56
N LEU A 126 24.66 54.06 -7.40
CA LEU A 126 24.84 52.61 -7.64
C LEU A 126 26.13 52.32 -8.42
N THR A 127 26.48 53.19 -9.38
CA THR A 127 27.73 53.07 -10.15
C THR A 127 28.95 53.32 -9.26
N GLU A 128 28.91 54.31 -8.39
CA GLU A 128 29.96 54.59 -7.39
C GLU A 128 30.07 53.46 -6.35
N ALA A 129 28.95 52.93 -5.87
CA ALA A 129 28.94 51.81 -4.93
C ALA A 129 29.54 50.54 -5.56
N ARG A 130 29.18 50.22 -6.81
CA ARG A 130 29.80 49.12 -7.58
C ARG A 130 31.30 49.35 -7.77
N ALA A 131 31.70 50.55 -8.18
CA ALA A 131 33.10 50.89 -8.38
C ALA A 131 33.91 50.73 -7.09
N LYS A 132 33.35 51.16 -5.95
CA LYS A 132 33.96 51.01 -4.63
C LYS A 132 34.08 49.54 -4.20
N GLU A 133 33.03 48.72 -4.36
CA GLU A 133 33.11 47.27 -4.05
C GLU A 133 34.13 46.55 -4.95
N LEU A 134 34.22 46.90 -6.24
CA LEU A 134 35.23 46.36 -7.15
C LEU A 134 36.65 46.82 -6.78
N GLU A 135 36.83 48.06 -6.34
CA GLU A 135 38.11 48.58 -5.87
C GLU A 135 38.57 47.88 -4.58
N GLU A 136 37.64 47.61 -3.65
CA GLU A 136 37.91 46.82 -2.44
C GLU A 136 38.29 45.38 -2.78
N LEU A 137 37.65 44.75 -3.78
CA LEU A 137 38.02 43.42 -4.25
C LEU A 137 39.42 43.41 -4.90
N LYS A 138 39.76 44.44 -5.68
CA LYS A 138 41.12 44.62 -6.24
C LYS A 138 42.18 44.77 -5.14
N LYS A 139 41.87 45.50 -4.06
CA LYS A 139 42.75 45.61 -2.89
C LYS A 139 42.97 44.26 -2.20
N LYS A 140 41.96 43.38 -2.16
CA LYS A 140 42.08 42.02 -1.63
C LYS A 140 42.94 41.10 -2.50
N ASN A 141 43.01 41.31 -3.83
CA ASN A 141 43.79 40.51 -4.80
C ASN A 141 45.31 40.77 -4.76
N THR A 142 45.86 41.22 -3.64
CA THR A 142 47.29 41.58 -3.51
C THR A 142 48.13 40.45 -2.94
N LYS A 143 47.53 39.29 -2.62
CA LYS A 143 48.23 38.12 -2.09
C LYS A 143 49.31 37.66 -3.07
N THR A 144 50.55 37.65 -2.58
CA THR A 144 51.70 37.18 -3.35
C THR A 144 51.82 35.66 -3.29
N LEU A 145 52.65 35.09 -4.17
CA LEU A 145 52.96 33.65 -4.15
C LEU A 145 53.56 33.22 -2.79
N GLU A 146 54.31 34.12 -2.14
CA GLU A 146 54.87 33.89 -0.80
C GLU A 146 53.80 33.83 0.29
N ASP A 147 52.72 34.61 0.18
CA ASP A 147 51.61 34.56 1.13
C ASP A 147 50.86 33.22 1.05
N PHE A 148 50.59 32.72 -0.16
CA PHE A 148 50.03 31.39 -0.34
C PHE A 148 50.95 30.29 0.19
N LYS A 149 52.27 30.41 -0.04
CA LYS A 149 53.25 29.47 0.48
C LYS A 149 53.20 29.41 2.01
N LYS A 150 53.15 30.56 2.69
CA LYS A 150 53.01 30.64 4.15
C LYS A 150 51.68 30.03 4.65
N GLU A 151 50.57 30.30 3.99
CA GLU A 151 49.26 29.73 4.35
C GLU A 151 49.24 28.21 4.20
N ILE A 152 49.78 27.67 3.11
CA ILE A 152 49.89 26.22 2.88
C ILE A 152 50.80 25.57 3.93
N ILE A 153 51.95 26.18 4.24
CA ILE A 153 52.87 25.67 5.28
C ILE A 153 52.17 25.67 6.65
N ALA A 154 51.48 26.75 7.02
CA ALA A 154 50.75 26.83 8.28
C ALA A 154 49.67 25.75 8.38
N TYR A 155 48.92 25.52 7.30
CA TYR A 155 47.93 24.44 7.22
C TYR A 155 48.58 23.06 7.35
N LYS A 156 49.63 22.77 6.56
CA LYS A 156 50.32 21.48 6.59
C LYS A 156 51.01 21.21 7.94
N ASN A 157 51.58 22.22 8.59
CA ASN A 157 52.16 22.08 9.93
C ASN A 157 51.07 21.71 10.96
N LYS A 158 49.91 22.38 10.90
CA LYS A 158 48.77 22.09 11.78
C LYS A 158 48.21 20.70 11.53
N ASP A 159 48.04 20.33 10.27
CA ASP A 159 47.52 19.02 9.86
C ASP A 159 48.49 17.88 10.24
N TYR A 160 49.79 18.05 10.00
CA TYR A 160 50.84 17.12 10.43
C TYR A 160 50.82 16.88 11.94
N GLU A 161 50.79 17.94 12.76
CA GLU A 161 50.74 17.79 14.22
C GLU A 161 49.43 17.18 14.71
N TYR A 162 48.30 17.47 14.04
CA TYR A 162 47.02 16.83 14.32
C TYR A 162 47.06 15.32 14.03
N ILE A 163 47.52 14.92 12.83
CA ILE A 163 47.62 13.51 12.42
C ILE A 163 48.59 12.77 13.35
N LYS A 164 49.77 13.34 13.61
CA LYS A 164 50.77 12.77 14.51
C LYS A 164 50.25 12.57 15.93
N ARG A 165 49.46 13.53 16.43
CA ARG A 165 48.78 13.40 17.73
C ARG A 165 47.71 12.31 17.69
N ALA A 166 46.86 12.28 16.67
CA ALA A 166 45.81 11.28 16.52
C ALA A 166 46.38 9.84 16.48
N VAL A 167 47.51 9.63 15.79
CA VAL A 167 48.21 8.35 15.75
C VAL A 167 48.79 7.97 17.12
N ARG A 168 49.35 8.95 17.86
CA ARG A 168 49.91 8.74 19.20
C ARG A 168 48.85 8.47 20.27
N GLU A 169 47.73 9.20 20.23
CA GLU A 169 46.63 9.04 21.18
C GLU A 169 45.93 7.68 20.98
N THR A 170 45.79 7.24 19.73
CA THR A 170 45.25 5.91 19.38
C THR A 170 46.31 4.81 19.47
N SER A 171 47.14 4.83 20.53
CA SER A 171 48.23 3.85 20.79
C SER A 171 47.77 2.42 21.08
N GLU A 172 46.45 2.23 21.13
CA GLU A 172 45.74 0.98 21.41
C GLU A 172 45.74 0.04 20.21
N ILE A 173 45.74 0.60 19.00
CA ILE A 173 45.94 -0.18 17.77
C ILE A 173 47.44 -0.25 17.53
N LYS A 174 47.99 -1.46 17.57
CA LYS A 174 49.36 -1.73 17.16
C LYS A 174 49.38 -1.94 15.65
N TYR A 175 50.32 -1.31 14.96
CA TYR A 175 50.50 -1.52 13.54
C TYR A 175 51.93 -1.95 13.20
N PHE A 176 52.05 -2.74 12.15
CA PHE A 176 53.32 -3.09 11.52
C PHE A 176 53.16 -2.92 10.01
N ILE A 177 53.93 -2.00 9.43
CA ILE A 177 54.06 -1.88 7.98
C ILE A 177 55.37 -2.56 7.60
N THR A 178 55.30 -3.51 6.70
CA THR A 178 56.42 -4.38 6.35
C THR A 178 56.62 -4.46 4.84
N ARG A 179 57.83 -4.77 4.40
CA ARG A 179 58.13 -5.15 3.02
C ARG A 179 58.57 -6.62 3.02
N GLY A 180 57.58 -7.51 3.04
CA GLY A 180 57.79 -8.95 3.26
C GLY A 180 57.81 -9.31 4.76
N LYS A 181 57.75 -10.61 5.07
CA LYS A 181 57.44 -11.13 6.42
C LYS A 181 58.27 -10.56 7.58
N ASN A 182 59.54 -10.20 7.34
CA ASN A 182 60.51 -9.90 8.40
C ASN A 182 61.16 -8.51 8.27
N ASN A 183 60.68 -7.64 7.37
CA ASN A 183 61.27 -6.31 7.18
C ASN A 183 60.28 -5.22 7.57
N VAL A 184 60.28 -4.84 8.85
CA VAL A 184 59.42 -3.79 9.40
C VAL A 184 59.96 -2.41 9.00
N ILE A 185 59.15 -1.65 8.29
CA ILE A 185 59.46 -0.29 7.82
C ILE A 185 59.00 0.74 8.85
N ASP A 186 57.79 0.57 9.37
CA ASP A 186 57.20 1.48 10.34
C ASP A 186 56.29 0.71 11.30
N SER A 187 56.39 1.05 12.59
CA SER A 187 55.61 0.44 13.65
C SER A 187 55.55 1.34 14.87
N ASN A 188 54.40 1.32 15.55
CA ASN A 188 54.25 1.93 16.87
C ASN A 188 54.43 0.94 18.04
N ALA A 189 54.76 -0.33 17.75
CA ALA A 189 55.07 -1.33 18.75
C ALA A 189 56.58 -1.35 19.01
N LYS A 190 56.99 -1.23 20.28
CA LYS A 190 58.40 -1.21 20.69
C LYS A 190 59.02 -2.61 20.76
N MET A 191 58.83 -3.47 19.75
CA MET A 191 59.37 -4.83 19.78
C MET A 191 60.12 -5.17 18.49
N ASP A 192 61.25 -5.85 18.67
CA ASP A 192 62.03 -6.49 17.61
C ASP A 192 61.29 -7.79 17.25
N VAL A 193 60.27 -7.66 16.40
CA VAL A 193 59.37 -8.77 16.07
C VAL A 193 60.01 -9.60 14.96
N SER A 194 60.78 -10.62 15.35
CA SER A 194 61.32 -11.62 14.43
C SER A 194 60.23 -12.52 13.82
N ASP A 195 59.02 -12.57 14.40
CA ASP A 195 57.84 -13.27 13.87
C ASP A 195 56.52 -12.56 14.25
N ILE A 196 55.91 -11.87 13.28
CA ILE A 196 54.65 -11.12 13.47
C ILE A 196 53.46 -12.07 13.68
N ASP A 197 53.47 -13.23 13.03
CA ASP A 197 52.40 -14.22 13.14
C ASP A 197 52.36 -14.82 14.56
N LEU A 198 53.53 -15.05 15.17
CA LEU A 198 53.64 -15.51 16.56
C LEU A 198 53.14 -14.46 17.56
N TYR A 199 53.43 -13.17 17.32
CA TYR A 199 52.91 -12.08 18.14
C TYR A 199 51.38 -11.98 18.06
N ILE A 200 50.81 -12.06 16.85
CA ILE A 200 49.36 -12.06 16.64
C ILE A 200 48.72 -13.20 17.43
N LYS A 201 49.23 -14.42 17.29
CA LYS A 201 48.66 -15.61 17.93
C LYS A 201 48.63 -15.49 19.47
N ASN A 202 49.69 -14.95 20.06
CA ASN A 202 49.82 -14.90 21.52
C ASN A 202 49.12 -13.68 22.12
N ASN A 203 49.20 -12.52 21.48
CA ASN A 203 48.87 -11.23 22.09
C ASN A 203 47.70 -10.49 21.45
N ALA A 204 47.19 -10.90 20.29
CA ALA A 204 46.07 -10.20 19.63
C ALA A 204 44.71 -10.63 20.21
N LEU A 205 43.88 -9.64 20.53
CA LEU A 205 42.43 -9.79 20.69
C LEU A 205 41.74 -9.79 19.32
N TYR A 206 42.26 -8.99 18.39
CA TYR A 206 41.83 -8.94 16.99
C TYR A 206 43.02 -8.55 16.12
N SER A 207 43.09 -9.12 14.91
CA SER A 207 44.13 -8.78 13.95
C SER A 207 43.56 -8.78 12.54
N ILE A 208 44.01 -7.83 11.73
CA ILE A 208 43.73 -7.80 10.30
C ILE A 208 45.05 -7.63 9.55
N LYS A 209 45.25 -8.48 8.53
CA LYS A 209 46.37 -8.40 7.61
C LYS A 209 45.89 -7.80 6.30
N LEU A 210 46.61 -6.80 5.81
CA LEU A 210 46.41 -6.19 4.50
C LEU A 210 47.72 -6.31 3.70
N PRO A 211 47.68 -6.48 2.36
CA PRO A 211 46.48 -6.50 1.54
C PRO A 211 45.71 -7.84 1.55
N GLU A 212 44.38 -7.78 1.46
CA GLU A 212 43.51 -8.98 1.38
C GLU A 212 42.59 -8.90 0.15
N GLN A 213 42.52 -9.97 -0.64
CA GLN A 213 41.79 -9.99 -1.92
C GLN A 213 40.26 -9.84 -1.77
N SER A 214 39.71 -10.22 -0.62
CA SER A 214 38.27 -10.16 -0.30
C SER A 214 37.73 -8.73 -0.19
N TYR A 215 38.61 -7.74 0.03
CA TYR A 215 38.23 -6.32 0.23
C TYR A 215 38.19 -5.49 -1.06
N ASN A 216 38.30 -6.11 -2.24
CA ASN A 216 38.22 -5.42 -3.53
C ASN A 216 36.78 -5.19 -4.04
N ASN A 217 35.75 -5.69 -3.34
CA ASN A 217 34.34 -5.51 -3.72
C ASN A 217 33.73 -4.19 -3.20
N ASP A 218 32.74 -3.66 -3.92
CA ASP A 218 32.09 -2.34 -3.71
C ASP A 218 31.54 -2.09 -2.29
N GLN A 219 31.29 -3.13 -1.49
CA GLN A 219 30.82 -2.99 -0.10
C GLN A 219 31.92 -2.56 0.89
N ASN A 220 33.20 -2.66 0.51
CA ASN A 220 34.36 -2.32 1.35
C ASN A 220 35.25 -1.23 0.73
N LYS A 221 34.66 -0.28 -0.03
CA LYS A 221 35.40 0.81 -0.72
C LYS A 221 36.45 1.50 0.15
N ALA A 222 36.18 1.65 1.44
CA ALA A 222 37.05 2.35 2.37
C ALA A 222 38.26 1.53 2.86
N LEU A 223 38.17 0.20 2.97
CA LEU A 223 39.36 -0.65 3.17
C LEU A 223 40.11 -0.86 1.84
N GLY A 224 39.39 -0.77 0.71
CA GLY A 224 39.96 -0.89 -0.63
C GLY A 224 40.98 0.20 -0.98
N SER A 225 40.85 1.44 -0.48
CA SER A 225 41.86 2.49 -0.69
C SER A 225 43.17 2.16 0.02
N LEU A 226 43.09 1.74 1.28
CA LEU A 226 44.25 1.31 2.07
C LEU A 226 44.91 0.06 1.48
N ASN A 227 44.09 -0.89 1.01
CA ASN A 227 44.53 -2.08 0.29
C ASN A 227 45.36 -1.70 -0.95
N LYS A 228 44.84 -0.77 -1.78
CA LYS A 228 45.51 -0.26 -2.97
C LYS A 228 46.81 0.47 -2.63
N TRP A 229 46.83 1.29 -1.58
CA TRP A 229 48.04 1.97 -1.14
C TRP A 229 49.15 0.97 -0.80
N LEU A 230 48.87 -0.01 0.07
CA LEU A 230 49.81 -1.06 0.45
C LEU A 230 50.30 -1.90 -0.75
N ILE A 231 49.40 -2.24 -1.67
CA ILE A 231 49.76 -2.92 -2.93
C ILE A 231 50.72 -2.06 -3.75
N ASN A 232 50.40 -0.78 -3.95
CA ASN A 232 51.20 0.14 -4.77
C ASN A 232 52.59 0.42 -4.19
N THR A 233 52.75 0.34 -2.86
CA THR A 233 54.04 0.53 -2.18
C THR A 233 54.82 -0.77 -1.99
N PHE A 234 54.26 -1.92 -2.41
CA PHE A 234 54.79 -3.27 -2.16
C PHE A 234 55.00 -3.54 -0.67
N GLN A 235 53.99 -3.21 0.15
CA GLN A 235 54.02 -3.34 1.61
C GLN A 235 52.85 -4.20 2.11
N GLU A 236 53.04 -4.82 3.27
CA GLU A 236 51.97 -5.48 4.04
C GLU A 236 51.74 -4.70 5.34
N GLY A 237 50.47 -4.46 5.68
CA GLY A 237 50.05 -3.78 6.91
C GLY A 237 49.33 -4.74 7.85
N TYR A 238 49.87 -4.92 9.04
CA TYR A 238 49.23 -5.68 10.12
C TYR A 238 48.68 -4.70 11.14
N PHE A 239 47.37 -4.70 11.37
CA PHE A 239 46.73 -3.91 12.43
C PHE A 239 46.20 -4.86 13.50
N ILE A 240 46.63 -4.64 14.73
CA ILE A 240 46.47 -5.56 15.84
C ILE A 240 45.92 -4.81 17.04
N ILE A 241 44.85 -5.32 17.61
CA ILE A 241 44.35 -4.90 18.90
C ILE A 241 44.89 -5.90 19.92
N PRO A 242 45.70 -5.47 20.89
CA PRO A 242 46.29 -6.38 21.85
C PRO A 242 45.25 -6.83 22.90
N LYS A 243 45.51 -7.92 23.61
CA LYS A 243 44.62 -8.43 24.68
C LYS A 243 44.61 -7.53 25.91
N ASP A 244 45.71 -6.85 26.21
CA ASP A 244 45.93 -5.95 27.35
C ASP A 244 45.53 -4.49 27.04
N ILE A 245 44.34 -4.29 26.47
CA ILE A 245 43.84 -2.93 26.18
C ILE A 245 43.58 -2.19 27.50
N LYS A 246 44.02 -0.92 27.58
CA LYS A 246 43.72 -0.04 28.71
C LYS A 246 42.22 0.08 28.92
N HIS A 247 41.73 -0.08 30.14
CA HIS A 247 40.29 0.00 30.44
C HIS A 247 39.64 1.36 30.14
N THR A 248 40.43 2.44 30.05
CA THR A 248 39.97 3.78 29.67
C THR A 248 39.79 3.95 28.15
N SER A 249 40.26 2.98 27.37
CA SER A 249 40.22 2.98 25.91
C SER A 249 38.81 3.13 25.37
N PHE A 250 38.69 3.83 24.24
CA PHE A 250 37.45 3.86 23.49
C PHE A 250 37.11 2.50 22.87
N ILE A 251 38.11 1.81 22.29
CA ILE A 251 37.99 0.46 21.72
C ILE A 251 37.56 -0.54 22.80
N TYR A 252 38.17 -0.52 23.99
CA TYR A 252 37.80 -1.39 25.09
C TYR A 252 36.35 -1.17 25.55
N ARG A 253 35.92 0.09 25.71
CA ARG A 253 34.55 0.43 26.11
C ARG A 253 33.53 -0.09 25.10
N ASN A 254 33.79 0.07 23.80
CA ASN A 254 32.92 -0.44 22.75
C ASN A 254 32.93 -1.98 22.71
N TYR A 255 34.10 -2.61 22.82
CA TYR A 255 34.21 -4.06 22.89
C TYR A 255 33.37 -4.66 24.03
N ILE A 256 33.50 -4.10 25.24
CA ILE A 256 32.71 -4.51 26.40
C ILE A 256 31.22 -4.22 26.19
N TYR A 257 30.85 -3.07 25.63
CA TYR A 257 29.46 -2.74 25.33
C TYR A 257 28.81 -3.77 24.39
N TYR A 258 29.42 -4.05 23.25
CA TYR A 258 28.90 -5.02 22.27
C TYR A 258 28.81 -6.43 22.85
N ASN A 259 29.79 -6.85 23.65
CA ASN A 259 29.75 -8.13 24.34
C ASN A 259 28.68 -8.17 25.44
N THR A 260 28.45 -7.07 26.15
CA THR A 260 27.37 -6.95 27.15
C THR A 260 26.01 -7.07 26.46
N VAL A 261 25.83 -6.41 25.31
CA VAL A 261 24.62 -6.54 24.48
C VAL A 261 24.45 -7.98 24.00
N LYS A 262 25.52 -8.64 23.54
CA LYS A 262 25.48 -10.06 23.15
C LYS A 262 25.04 -10.96 24.30
N GLN A 263 25.61 -10.79 25.49
CA GLN A 263 25.22 -11.57 26.68
C GLN A 263 23.76 -11.34 27.08
N ARG A 264 23.29 -10.09 26.96
CA ARG A 264 21.89 -9.73 27.16
C ARG A 264 20.98 -10.49 26.18
N ILE A 265 21.29 -10.48 24.89
CA ILE A 265 20.51 -11.17 23.85
C ILE A 265 20.52 -12.70 24.07
N ILE A 266 21.65 -13.29 24.47
CA ILE A 266 21.71 -14.71 24.84
C ILE A 266 20.75 -15.01 26.00
N THR A 267 20.71 -14.14 27.01
CA THR A 267 19.77 -14.25 28.13
C THR A 267 18.32 -14.11 27.65
N GLU A 268 18.03 -13.19 26.72
CA GLU A 268 16.72 -13.02 26.09
C GLU A 268 16.28 -14.28 25.32
N VAL A 269 17.21 -14.97 24.62
CA VAL A 269 16.93 -16.25 23.95
C VAL A 269 16.52 -17.34 24.96
N VAL A 270 17.20 -17.40 26.11
CA VAL A 270 16.82 -18.33 27.19
C VAL A 270 15.45 -17.98 27.76
N ILE A 271 15.19 -16.70 28.04
CA ILE A 271 13.89 -16.21 28.51
C ILE A 271 12.79 -16.56 27.51
N TRP A 272 13.02 -16.36 26.22
CA TRP A 272 12.12 -16.76 25.16
C TRP A 272 11.78 -18.24 25.25
N PHE A 273 12.79 -19.11 25.25
CA PHE A 273 12.59 -20.55 25.22
C PHE A 273 11.85 -21.07 26.47
N VAL A 274 12.25 -20.61 27.65
CA VAL A 274 11.64 -21.00 28.93
C VAL A 274 10.19 -20.53 29.01
N SER A 275 9.93 -19.24 28.71
CA SER A 275 8.57 -18.70 28.75
C SER A 275 7.65 -19.32 27.70
N PHE A 276 8.16 -19.63 26.51
CA PHE A 276 7.42 -20.33 25.47
C PHE A 276 7.03 -21.75 25.90
N ILE A 277 7.96 -22.53 26.49
CA ILE A 277 7.67 -23.88 26.97
C ILE A 277 6.63 -23.87 28.09
N ILE A 278 6.79 -22.99 29.09
CA ILE A 278 5.83 -22.87 30.19
C ILE A 278 4.46 -22.46 29.64
N GLY A 279 4.41 -21.46 28.76
CA GLY A 279 3.18 -21.04 28.09
C GLY A 279 2.51 -22.18 27.34
N LEU A 280 3.27 -22.95 26.55
CA LEU A 280 2.76 -24.09 25.79
C LEU A 280 2.20 -25.19 26.69
N PHE A 281 2.90 -25.51 27.79
CA PHE A 281 2.41 -26.49 28.77
C PHE A 281 1.08 -26.05 29.40
N LEU A 282 0.99 -24.79 29.84
CA LEU A 282 -0.24 -24.24 30.40
C LEU A 282 -1.37 -24.18 29.37
N LEU A 283 -1.06 -23.85 28.11
CA LEU A 283 -2.02 -23.84 27.01
C LEU A 283 -2.59 -25.24 26.77
N ILE A 284 -1.73 -26.26 26.65
CA ILE A 284 -2.16 -27.66 26.47
C ILE A 284 -3.04 -28.11 27.64
N TYR A 285 -2.66 -27.75 28.87
CA TYR A 285 -3.46 -28.03 30.07
C TYR A 285 -4.85 -27.39 30.00
N LEU A 286 -4.95 -26.13 29.57
CA LEU A 286 -6.22 -25.40 29.41
C LEU A 286 -7.09 -25.94 28.27
N PHE A 287 -6.49 -26.46 27.19
CA PHE A 287 -7.21 -27.00 26.03
C PHE A 287 -7.70 -28.44 26.23
N LYS A 288 -7.05 -29.23 27.10
CA LYS A 288 -7.52 -30.58 27.46
C LYS A 288 -8.78 -30.57 28.34
N LYS A 289 -9.13 -29.44 28.95
CA LYS A 289 -10.25 -29.34 29.88
C LYS A 289 -11.57 -28.99 29.17
N ASN A 290 -12.67 -29.62 29.61
CA ASN A 290 -14.00 -29.42 29.04
C ASN A 290 -14.51 -27.99 29.29
N ASN A 291 -15.44 -27.53 28.45
CA ASN A 291 -16.02 -26.17 28.54
C ASN A 291 -16.69 -25.89 29.89
N GLU A 292 -17.30 -26.90 30.52
CA GLU A 292 -17.96 -26.80 31.83
C GLU A 292 -17.01 -26.40 32.97
N ASP A 293 -15.72 -26.74 32.88
CA ASP A 293 -14.72 -26.34 33.87
C ASP A 293 -14.26 -24.88 33.69
N LEU A 294 -14.56 -24.27 32.53
CA LEU A 294 -14.12 -22.94 32.12
C LEU A 294 -15.30 -21.95 32.02
N THR A 295 -16.23 -22.03 32.97
CA THR A 295 -17.44 -21.19 33.01
C THR A 295 -17.20 -19.68 32.89
N PHE A 296 -16.03 -19.16 33.26
CA PHE A 296 -15.67 -17.75 33.05
C PHE A 296 -15.48 -17.40 31.56
N ILE A 297 -14.81 -18.28 30.81
CA ILE A 297 -14.59 -18.09 29.37
C ILE A 297 -15.94 -18.14 28.64
N GLU A 298 -16.87 -19.01 29.06
CA GLU A 298 -18.22 -19.04 28.50
C GLU A 298 -19.00 -17.73 28.72
N GLY A 299 -18.84 -17.10 29.89
CA GLY A 299 -19.44 -15.79 30.15
C GLY A 299 -18.88 -14.72 29.22
N LEU A 300 -17.55 -14.70 29.03
CA LEU A 300 -16.89 -13.78 28.11
C LEU A 300 -17.28 -14.05 26.65
N THR A 301 -17.33 -15.31 26.21
CA THR A 301 -17.70 -15.65 24.82
C THR A 301 -19.15 -15.31 24.54
N LYS A 302 -20.08 -15.44 25.50
CA LYS A 302 -21.47 -14.98 25.33
C LYS A 302 -21.58 -13.48 25.07
N TRP A 303 -20.83 -12.66 25.82
CA TRP A 303 -20.81 -11.21 25.59
C TRP A 303 -20.10 -10.87 24.28
N TYR A 304 -18.95 -11.51 24.02
CA TYR A 304 -18.17 -11.36 22.81
C TYR A 304 -18.96 -11.71 21.54
N ASN A 305 -19.77 -12.78 21.57
CA ASN A 305 -20.60 -13.23 20.45
C ASN A 305 -21.83 -12.34 20.19
N LYS A 306 -22.07 -11.29 21.00
CA LYS A 306 -23.06 -10.25 20.66
C LYS A 306 -22.58 -9.35 19.51
N VAL A 307 -21.27 -9.21 19.36
CA VAL A 307 -20.68 -8.42 18.27
C VAL A 307 -20.70 -9.25 16.98
N PRO A 308 -21.15 -8.69 15.83
CA PRO A 308 -21.14 -9.40 14.55
C PRO A 308 -19.77 -9.95 14.19
N LEU A 309 -19.73 -11.13 13.56
CA LEU A 309 -18.48 -11.82 13.21
C LEU A 309 -17.51 -10.94 12.40
N ASP A 310 -18.01 -10.25 11.37
CA ASP A 310 -17.18 -9.38 10.51
C ASP A 310 -16.49 -8.27 11.30
N LEU A 311 -17.22 -7.65 12.23
CA LEU A 311 -16.74 -6.54 13.03
C LEU A 311 -15.70 -7.02 14.06
N ARG A 312 -15.86 -8.23 14.60
CA ARG A 312 -14.85 -8.88 15.44
C ARG A 312 -13.57 -9.17 14.68
N ILE A 313 -13.66 -9.72 13.47
CA ILE A 313 -12.50 -9.99 12.62
C ILE A 313 -11.78 -8.68 12.30
N LEU A 314 -12.53 -7.62 11.95
CA LEU A 314 -11.96 -6.31 11.65
C LEU A 314 -11.26 -5.69 12.88
N ILE A 315 -11.89 -5.71 14.06
CA ILE A 315 -11.26 -5.25 15.30
C ILE A 315 -10.00 -6.06 15.60
N PHE A 316 -10.06 -7.39 15.44
CA PHE A 316 -8.91 -8.26 15.68
C PHE A 316 -7.74 -7.91 14.76
N ILE A 317 -7.97 -7.70 13.46
CA ILE A 317 -6.93 -7.31 12.49
C ILE A 317 -6.33 -5.94 12.85
N ILE A 318 -7.16 -4.93 13.11
CA ILE A 318 -6.70 -3.57 13.45
C ILE A 318 -5.89 -3.59 14.74
N TYR A 319 -6.39 -4.28 15.76
CA TYR A 319 -5.74 -4.36 17.06
C TYR A 319 -4.41 -5.13 16.98
N SER A 320 -4.38 -6.24 16.22
CA SER A 320 -3.15 -7.01 15.96
C SER A 320 -2.09 -6.15 15.27
N TYR A 321 -2.47 -5.38 14.25
CA TYR A 321 -1.56 -4.46 13.55
C TYR A 321 -1.02 -3.36 14.49
N LYS A 322 -1.89 -2.76 15.32
CA LYS A 322 -1.48 -1.74 16.30
C LYS A 322 -0.52 -2.31 17.35
N ILE A 323 -0.77 -3.51 17.86
CA ILE A 323 0.09 -4.17 18.83
C ILE A 323 1.44 -4.53 18.20
N ASP A 324 1.47 -5.05 16.98
CA ASP A 324 2.72 -5.36 16.28
C ASP A 324 3.59 -4.10 16.09
N ARG A 325 2.99 -2.99 15.61
CA ARG A 325 3.69 -1.69 15.50
C ARG A 325 4.15 -1.16 16.86
N TYR A 326 3.36 -1.38 17.92
CA TYR A 326 3.74 -1.01 19.28
C TYR A 326 4.97 -1.80 19.74
N ILE A 327 4.96 -3.14 19.61
CA ILE A 327 6.08 -4.00 20.00
C ILE A 327 7.34 -3.66 19.19
N ASN A 328 7.19 -3.37 17.89
CA ASN A 328 8.30 -2.98 17.03
C ASN A 328 8.99 -1.68 17.50
N LYS A 329 8.26 -0.75 18.12
CA LYS A 329 8.83 0.50 18.67
C LYS A 329 9.29 0.38 20.12
N THR A 330 8.80 -0.58 20.89
CA THR A 330 9.18 -0.73 22.29
C THR A 330 10.55 -1.38 22.46
N VAL A 331 11.28 -0.91 23.47
CA VAL A 331 12.56 -1.46 23.93
C VAL A 331 12.32 -2.01 25.34
N PHE A 332 12.26 -3.33 25.49
CA PHE A 332 11.80 -3.97 26.73
C PHE A 332 12.94 -4.41 27.66
N PHE A 333 13.95 -5.10 27.14
CA PHE A 333 15.01 -5.74 27.95
C PHE A 333 16.16 -4.80 28.35
N HIS A 334 15.96 -3.48 28.27
CA HIS A 334 16.98 -2.52 28.67
C HIS A 334 16.85 -2.15 30.15
N SER A 335 17.99 -2.13 30.84
CA SER A 335 18.10 -1.72 32.24
C SER A 335 18.11 -0.19 32.36
N PRO A 336 17.47 0.43 33.37
CA PRO A 336 16.78 -0.20 34.51
C PRO A 336 15.33 -0.65 34.22
N TYR A 337 14.90 -1.70 34.93
CA TYR A 337 13.51 -2.16 34.94
C TYR A 337 12.65 -1.24 35.81
N ASN A 338 11.72 -0.54 35.17
CA ASN A 338 10.81 0.43 35.76
C ASN A 338 9.34 -0.04 35.62
N LEU A 339 8.39 0.72 36.16
CA LEU A 339 6.95 0.47 36.02
C LEU A 339 6.48 0.39 34.56
N ASN A 340 7.22 1.02 33.63
CA ASN A 340 6.92 0.99 32.21
C ASN A 340 7.00 -0.43 31.62
N GLN A 341 7.99 -1.25 32.02
CA GLN A 341 8.08 -2.63 31.54
C GLN A 341 6.88 -3.47 32.01
N ILE A 342 6.41 -3.27 33.24
CA ILE A 342 5.21 -3.96 33.76
C ILE A 342 3.98 -3.57 32.94
N TYR A 343 3.84 -2.28 32.62
CA TYR A 343 2.77 -1.78 31.76
C TYR A 343 2.82 -2.42 30.36
N ILE A 344 3.98 -2.40 29.69
CA ILE A 344 4.17 -2.98 28.36
C ILE A 344 3.81 -4.47 28.35
N LEU A 345 4.33 -5.23 29.32
CA LEU A 345 4.05 -6.66 29.44
C LEU A 345 2.57 -6.94 29.67
N THR A 346 1.90 -6.12 30.48
CA THR A 346 0.47 -6.26 30.77
C THR A 346 -0.39 -6.00 29.54
N VAL A 347 -0.07 -4.98 28.74
CA VAL A 347 -0.77 -4.69 27.47
C VAL A 347 -0.62 -5.85 26.49
N ILE A 348 0.59 -6.40 26.35
CA ILE A 348 0.86 -7.52 25.44
C ILE A 348 0.19 -8.82 25.95
N ALA A 349 0.24 -9.08 27.25
CA ALA A 349 -0.45 -10.21 27.86
C ALA A 349 -1.97 -10.11 27.64
N ALA A 350 -2.56 -8.92 27.79
CA ALA A 350 -3.98 -8.71 27.49
C ALA A 350 -4.33 -8.96 26.02
N TYR A 351 -3.46 -8.56 25.09
CA TYR A 351 -3.62 -8.89 23.66
C TYR A 351 -3.56 -10.40 23.41
N ILE A 352 -2.61 -11.11 24.02
CA ILE A 352 -2.48 -12.57 23.86
C ILE A 352 -3.67 -13.30 24.49
N PHE A 353 -4.17 -12.80 25.63
CA PHE A 353 -5.40 -13.27 26.23
C PHE A 353 -6.57 -13.16 25.24
N TYR A 354 -6.71 -11.99 24.61
CA TYR A 354 -7.71 -11.76 23.57
C TYR A 354 -7.51 -12.67 22.35
N PHE A 355 -6.26 -12.89 21.91
CA PHE A 355 -5.92 -13.81 20.84
C PHE A 355 -6.38 -15.24 21.15
N PHE A 356 -6.13 -15.75 22.36
CA PHE A 356 -6.58 -17.09 22.73
C PHE A 356 -8.09 -17.24 22.80
N ILE A 357 -8.83 -16.19 23.20
CA ILE A 357 -10.30 -16.19 23.11
C ILE A 357 -10.73 -16.35 21.65
N ASN A 358 -10.13 -15.60 20.71
CA ASN A 358 -10.43 -15.70 19.28
C ASN A 358 -10.14 -17.12 18.75
N VAL A 359 -8.97 -17.68 19.06
CA VAL A 359 -8.59 -19.05 18.64
C VAL A 359 -9.60 -20.07 19.16
N ARG A 360 -10.01 -19.96 20.42
CA ARG A 360 -11.00 -20.88 21.01
C ARG A 360 -12.37 -20.76 20.33
N VAL A 361 -12.82 -19.53 20.03
CA VAL A 361 -14.07 -19.29 19.29
C VAL A 361 -14.00 -19.93 17.90
N VAL A 362 -12.91 -19.75 17.16
CA VAL A 362 -12.71 -20.36 15.83
C VAL A 362 -12.74 -21.88 15.90
N ILE A 363 -12.07 -22.48 16.89
CA ILE A 363 -12.09 -23.93 17.10
C ILE A 363 -13.52 -24.43 17.40
N ASN A 364 -14.28 -23.70 18.22
CA ASN A 364 -15.67 -24.05 18.52
C ASN A 364 -16.56 -23.98 17.26
N LEU A 365 -16.45 -22.92 16.47
CA LEU A 365 -17.19 -22.74 15.22
C LEU A 365 -16.85 -23.82 14.18
N LYS A 366 -15.58 -24.29 14.14
CA LYS A 366 -15.18 -25.40 13.27
C LYS A 366 -15.80 -26.72 13.69
N ARG A 367 -16.00 -26.94 15.00
CA ARG A 367 -16.63 -28.17 15.54
C ARG A 367 -18.15 -28.15 15.36
N ASN A 368 -18.81 -27.00 15.54
CA ASN A 368 -20.27 -26.87 15.44
C ASN A 368 -20.69 -26.08 14.18
N LYS A 369 -20.92 -26.81 13.07
CA LYS A 369 -21.32 -26.21 11.78
C LYS A 369 -22.64 -25.43 11.84
N GLU A 370 -23.57 -25.81 12.71
CA GLU A 370 -24.86 -25.13 12.86
C GLU A 370 -24.71 -23.77 13.56
N GLU A 371 -23.90 -23.70 14.62
CA GLU A 371 -23.54 -22.41 15.26
C GLU A 371 -22.85 -21.47 14.27
N PHE A 372 -21.94 -21.98 13.45
CA PHE A 372 -21.27 -21.18 12.42
C PHE A 372 -22.25 -20.59 11.41
N ARG A 373 -23.24 -21.38 10.93
CA ARG A 373 -24.29 -20.87 10.03
C ARG A 373 -25.14 -19.79 10.68
N VAL A 374 -25.47 -19.94 11.97
CA VAL A 374 -26.22 -18.92 12.73
C VAL A 374 -25.41 -17.63 12.86
N GLU A 375 -24.12 -17.73 13.15
CA GLU A 375 -23.23 -16.56 13.22
C GLU A 375 -23.05 -15.87 11.87
N LEU A 376 -22.91 -16.63 10.78
CA LEU A 376 -22.88 -16.10 9.42
C LEU A 376 -24.19 -15.39 9.06
N LYS A 377 -25.35 -15.86 9.53
CA LYS A 377 -26.62 -15.14 9.33
C LYS A 377 -26.70 -13.85 10.16
N ARG A 378 -25.95 -13.75 11.27
CA ARG A 378 -25.85 -12.55 12.12
C ARG A 378 -24.82 -11.53 11.62
N SER A 379 -23.93 -11.92 10.70
CA SER A 379 -22.99 -11.03 10.01
C SER A 379 -23.67 -9.78 9.46
N LEU A 380 -22.98 -8.65 9.54
CA LEU A 380 -23.46 -7.39 8.97
C LEU A 380 -23.53 -7.50 7.44
N LEU A 381 -22.53 -8.13 6.83
CA LEU A 381 -22.49 -8.36 5.39
C LEU A 381 -23.67 -9.22 4.92
N PHE A 382 -23.99 -10.30 5.65
CA PHE A 382 -25.13 -11.14 5.31
C PHE A 382 -26.47 -10.38 5.46
N ARG A 383 -26.64 -9.61 6.55
CA ARG A 383 -27.84 -8.78 6.77
C ARG A 383 -28.00 -7.72 5.69
N MET A 384 -26.92 -7.01 5.34
CA MET A 384 -26.91 -6.04 4.26
C MET A 384 -27.25 -6.69 2.92
N SER A 385 -26.62 -7.83 2.60
CA SER A 385 -26.91 -8.59 1.37
C SER A 385 -28.38 -9.01 1.30
N ASN A 386 -28.92 -9.51 2.41
CA ASN A 386 -30.30 -9.96 2.45
C ASN A 386 -31.30 -8.80 2.32
N TYR A 387 -31.00 -7.66 2.95
CA TYR A 387 -31.78 -6.42 2.81
C TYR A 387 -31.74 -5.89 1.37
N ILE A 388 -30.58 -5.89 0.71
CA ILE A 388 -30.43 -5.47 -0.69
C ILE A 388 -31.22 -6.38 -1.64
N LYS A 389 -31.24 -7.70 -1.39
CA LYS A 389 -31.98 -8.66 -2.24
C LYS A 389 -33.49 -8.50 -2.13
N HIS A 390 -34.03 -8.21 -0.95
CA HIS A 390 -35.48 -8.24 -0.69
C HIS A 390 -36.13 -6.86 -0.65
N SER A 391 -35.37 -5.76 -0.52
CA SER A 391 -35.93 -4.41 -0.50
C SER A 391 -36.28 -3.93 -1.91
N PRO A 392 -37.54 -3.52 -2.19
CA PRO A 392 -37.93 -3.00 -3.50
C PRO A 392 -37.20 -1.70 -3.87
N ARG A 393 -36.81 -0.88 -2.87
CA ARG A 393 -35.96 0.30 -3.09
C ARG A 393 -34.55 -0.08 -3.54
N ALA A 394 -33.97 -1.15 -2.98
CA ALA A 394 -32.63 -1.61 -3.32
C ALA A 394 -32.54 -2.28 -4.70
N GLN A 395 -33.67 -2.72 -5.25
CA GLN A 395 -33.74 -3.28 -6.60
C GLN A 395 -33.78 -2.21 -7.70
N SER A 396 -34.10 -0.94 -7.36
CA SER A 396 -34.07 0.17 -8.31
C SER A 396 -32.66 0.43 -8.82
N THR A 397 -32.54 0.70 -10.12
CA THR A 397 -31.30 1.08 -10.78
C THR A 397 -30.73 2.36 -10.17
N LYS A 398 -31.59 3.31 -9.78
CA LYS A 398 -31.17 4.56 -9.12
C LYS A 398 -30.47 4.33 -7.78
N PHE A 399 -30.95 3.37 -6.98
CA PHE A 399 -30.33 3.02 -5.70
C PHE A 399 -28.96 2.36 -5.91
N LYS A 400 -28.86 1.45 -6.89
CA LYS A 400 -27.58 0.78 -7.24
C LYS A 400 -26.54 1.78 -7.73
N VAL A 401 -26.92 2.70 -8.61
CA VAL A 401 -26.02 3.77 -9.11
C VAL A 401 -25.58 4.70 -7.99
N ARG A 402 -26.49 5.15 -7.11
CA ARG A 402 -26.13 5.96 -5.94
C ARG A 402 -25.19 5.23 -4.98
N GLY A 403 -25.44 3.93 -4.75
CA GLY A 403 -24.56 3.10 -3.92
C GLY A 403 -23.15 2.96 -4.50
N ILE A 404 -23.05 2.75 -5.81
CA ILE A 404 -21.78 2.74 -6.54
C ILE A 404 -21.07 4.08 -6.41
N MET A 405 -21.78 5.20 -6.58
CA MET A 405 -21.22 6.55 -6.48
C MET A 405 -20.72 6.89 -5.06
N ILE A 406 -21.45 6.45 -4.04
CA ILE A 406 -20.99 6.59 -2.65
C ILE A 406 -19.76 5.72 -2.40
N LEU A 407 -19.75 4.50 -2.93
CA LEU A 407 -18.62 3.58 -2.80
C LEU A 407 -17.37 4.12 -3.51
N THR A 408 -17.49 4.70 -4.72
CA THR A 408 -16.35 5.36 -5.40
C THR A 408 -15.82 6.54 -4.61
N LEU A 409 -16.70 7.38 -4.05
CA LEU A 409 -16.31 8.52 -3.21
C LEU A 409 -15.55 8.06 -1.96
N LEU A 410 -16.09 7.08 -1.22
CA LEU A 410 -15.42 6.50 -0.05
C LEU A 410 -14.06 5.90 -0.41
N LEU A 411 -13.97 5.24 -1.56
CA LEU A 411 -12.74 4.67 -2.07
C LEU A 411 -11.70 5.76 -2.34
N GLY A 412 -12.10 6.85 -2.99
CA GLY A 412 -11.26 8.04 -3.20
C GLY A 412 -10.73 8.61 -1.89
N VAL A 413 -11.59 8.79 -0.88
CA VAL A 413 -11.18 9.29 0.45
C VAL A 413 -10.18 8.35 1.11
N ILE A 414 -10.42 7.03 1.09
CA ILE A 414 -9.50 6.04 1.65
C ILE A 414 -8.13 6.13 0.96
N THR A 415 -8.11 6.21 -0.38
CA THR A 415 -6.83 6.31 -1.12
C THR A 415 -6.06 7.59 -0.79
N ILE A 416 -6.75 8.72 -0.60
CA ILE A 416 -6.13 9.99 -0.19
C ILE A 416 -5.56 9.88 1.22
N CYS A 417 -6.32 9.33 2.18
CA CYS A 417 -5.83 9.12 3.55
C CYS A 417 -4.61 8.19 3.61
N LEU A 418 -4.58 7.14 2.79
CA LEU A 418 -3.44 6.24 2.69
C LEU A 418 -2.22 6.92 2.05
N PHE A 419 -2.43 7.74 1.02
CA PHE A 419 -1.38 8.54 0.40
C PHE A 419 -0.76 9.54 1.39
N ILE A 420 -1.58 10.23 2.19
CA ILE A 420 -1.11 11.12 3.26
C ILE A 420 -0.33 10.33 4.31
N SER A 421 -0.80 9.14 4.71
CA SER A 421 -0.10 8.30 5.69
C SER A 421 1.28 7.86 5.18
N LEU A 422 1.41 7.63 3.87
CA LEU A 422 2.68 7.29 3.22
C LEU A 422 3.66 8.48 3.18
N LEU A 423 3.17 9.71 3.00
CA LEU A 423 4.02 10.90 3.05
C LEU A 423 4.55 11.18 4.47
N LEU A 424 3.85 10.72 5.50
CA LEU A 424 4.18 11.00 6.91
C LEU A 424 5.05 9.91 7.58
N ASP A 425 5.08 8.67 7.09
CA ASP A 425 5.76 7.54 7.77
C ASP A 425 6.70 6.79 6.79
N SER A 426 8.01 7.04 6.87
CA SER A 426 9.00 6.63 5.85
C SER A 426 9.45 5.16 5.90
N ASN A 427 8.98 4.38 6.88
CA ASN A 427 9.59 3.07 7.18
C ASN A 427 8.76 1.84 6.78
N ASP A 428 7.51 1.99 6.29
CA ASP A 428 6.71 0.82 5.88
C ASP A 428 5.58 1.14 4.86
N SER A 429 5.95 1.82 3.77
CA SER A 429 5.02 2.30 2.75
C SER A 429 4.57 1.23 1.74
N ALA A 430 5.37 0.17 1.55
CA ALA A 430 5.17 -0.81 0.47
C ALA A 430 3.92 -1.69 0.67
N GLY A 431 3.66 -2.18 1.88
CA GLY A 431 2.51 -3.04 2.16
C GLY A 431 1.17 -2.32 1.98
N ILE A 432 1.11 -1.04 2.35
CA ILE A 432 -0.08 -0.20 2.23
C ILE A 432 -0.39 0.10 0.75
N ILE A 433 0.64 0.35 -0.07
CA ILE A 433 0.48 0.55 -1.52
C ILE A 433 -0.08 -0.72 -2.18
N LEU A 434 0.49 -1.88 -1.88
CA LEU A 434 0.06 -3.15 -2.47
C LEU A 434 -1.41 -3.46 -2.15
N LEU A 435 -1.83 -3.29 -0.89
CA LEU A 435 -3.23 -3.48 -0.48
C LEU A 435 -4.18 -2.52 -1.20
N SER A 436 -3.76 -1.28 -1.42
CA SER A 436 -4.55 -0.27 -2.13
C SER A 436 -4.76 -0.64 -3.60
N ILE A 437 -3.70 -1.10 -4.27
CA ILE A 437 -3.76 -1.56 -5.67
C ILE A 437 -4.69 -2.77 -5.81
N VAL A 438 -4.54 -3.78 -4.93
CA VAL A 438 -5.39 -4.98 -4.94
C VAL A 438 -6.87 -4.60 -4.73
N TYR A 439 -7.15 -3.66 -3.82
CA TYR A 439 -8.51 -3.19 -3.57
C TYR A 439 -9.12 -2.45 -4.76
N ILE A 440 -8.38 -1.51 -5.39
CA ILE A 440 -8.81 -0.80 -6.61
C ILE A 440 -9.08 -1.79 -7.74
N PHE A 441 -8.20 -2.78 -7.93
CA PHE A 441 -8.33 -3.79 -8.96
C PHE A 441 -9.58 -4.66 -8.75
N CYS A 442 -9.82 -5.14 -7.52
CA CYS A 442 -11.03 -5.87 -7.16
C CYS A 442 -12.30 -5.04 -7.39
N TYR A 443 -12.28 -3.75 -7.03
CA TYR A 443 -13.38 -2.82 -7.26
C TYR A 443 -13.68 -2.66 -8.77
N MET A 444 -12.64 -2.45 -9.58
CA MET A 444 -12.75 -2.30 -11.03
C MET A 444 -13.35 -3.54 -11.69
N ILE A 445 -12.89 -4.75 -11.31
CA ILE A 445 -13.46 -6.01 -11.82
C ILE A 445 -14.94 -6.12 -11.46
N LEU A 446 -15.32 -5.83 -10.22
CA LEU A 446 -16.70 -5.93 -9.77
C LEU A 446 -17.62 -4.97 -10.55
N MET A 447 -17.14 -3.75 -10.79
CA MET A 447 -17.84 -2.76 -11.60
C MET A 447 -18.00 -3.18 -13.06
N LEU A 448 -16.93 -3.67 -13.70
CA LEU A 448 -16.99 -4.17 -15.08
C LEU A 448 -18.02 -5.29 -15.19
N VAL A 449 -17.99 -6.27 -14.28
CA VAL A 449 -18.97 -7.38 -14.27
C VAL A 449 -20.40 -6.87 -14.13
N TYR A 450 -20.64 -5.83 -13.32
CA TYR A 450 -21.96 -5.23 -13.16
C TYR A 450 -22.44 -4.54 -14.45
N ILE A 451 -21.60 -3.69 -15.05
CA ILE A 451 -21.91 -2.96 -16.29
C ILE A 451 -22.20 -3.95 -17.43
N PHE A 452 -21.31 -4.92 -17.68
CA PHE A 452 -21.49 -5.92 -18.74
C PHE A 452 -22.73 -6.81 -18.55
N LYS A 453 -23.17 -7.05 -17.31
CA LYS A 453 -24.42 -7.77 -17.06
C LYS A 453 -25.65 -6.92 -17.38
N SER A 454 -25.62 -5.64 -16.99
CA SER A 454 -26.71 -4.70 -17.25
C SER A 454 -26.87 -4.42 -18.74
N ASP A 455 -25.76 -4.17 -19.42
CA ASP A 455 -25.70 -3.86 -20.85
C ASP A 455 -26.24 -5.02 -21.70
N ARG A 456 -25.77 -6.25 -21.46
CA ARG A 456 -26.29 -7.44 -22.14
C ARG A 456 -27.79 -7.64 -21.97
N TYR A 457 -28.33 -7.36 -20.77
CA TYR A 457 -29.76 -7.51 -20.55
C TYR A 457 -30.57 -6.42 -21.25
N LEU A 458 -30.06 -5.18 -21.27
CA LEU A 458 -30.65 -4.09 -22.03
C LEU A 458 -30.62 -4.38 -23.54
N GLY A 459 -29.50 -4.86 -24.09
CA GLY A 459 -29.40 -5.28 -25.49
C GLY A 459 -30.40 -6.39 -25.85
N MET A 460 -30.67 -7.33 -24.95
CA MET A 460 -31.70 -8.35 -25.14
C MET A 460 -33.12 -7.76 -25.18
N ILE A 461 -33.39 -6.75 -24.36
CA ILE A 461 -34.68 -6.03 -24.37
C ILE A 461 -34.82 -5.23 -25.66
N LEU A 462 -33.77 -4.53 -26.10
CA LEU A 462 -33.77 -3.76 -27.36
C LEU A 462 -34.06 -4.67 -28.55
N LYS A 463 -33.31 -5.77 -28.70
CA LYS A 463 -33.54 -6.74 -29.78
C LYS A 463 -34.96 -7.30 -29.75
N GLY A 464 -35.47 -7.63 -28.57
CA GLY A 464 -36.83 -8.13 -28.46
C GLY A 464 -37.91 -7.09 -28.73
N THR A 465 -37.61 -5.81 -28.53
CA THR A 465 -38.49 -4.70 -28.88
C THR A 465 -38.48 -4.49 -30.40
N GLU A 466 -37.31 -4.56 -31.06
CA GLU A 466 -37.19 -4.50 -32.52
C GLU A 466 -38.01 -5.60 -33.21
N GLU A 467 -37.94 -6.85 -32.73
CA GLU A 467 -38.77 -7.95 -33.24
C GLU A 467 -40.28 -7.62 -33.17
N ILE A 468 -40.74 -7.05 -32.05
CA ILE A 468 -42.14 -6.67 -31.87
C ILE A 468 -42.53 -5.55 -32.84
N VAL A 469 -41.65 -4.55 -33.03
CA VAL A 469 -41.88 -3.42 -33.94
C VAL A 469 -41.95 -3.86 -35.41
N ILE A 470 -41.16 -4.86 -35.82
CA ILE A 470 -41.18 -5.42 -37.18
C ILE A 470 -42.41 -6.33 -37.42
N GLY A 471 -43.26 -6.54 -36.40
CA GLY A 471 -44.52 -7.26 -36.50
C GLY A 471 -44.49 -8.70 -35.95
N ASN A 472 -43.36 -9.16 -35.40
CA ASN A 472 -43.25 -10.48 -34.78
C ASN A 472 -43.85 -10.49 -33.37
N LEU A 473 -45.19 -10.48 -33.26
CA LEU A 473 -45.92 -10.45 -31.99
C LEU A 473 -45.83 -11.78 -31.20
N ASN A 474 -45.27 -12.83 -31.80
CA ASN A 474 -45.02 -14.11 -31.13
C ASN A 474 -43.72 -14.09 -30.30
N TYR A 475 -42.79 -13.18 -30.61
CA TYR A 475 -41.58 -13.00 -29.82
C TYR A 475 -41.90 -12.51 -28.41
N THR A 476 -41.24 -13.08 -27.38
CA THR A 476 -41.45 -12.68 -25.98
C THR A 476 -40.11 -12.45 -25.30
N ILE A 477 -39.95 -11.27 -24.70
CA ILE A 477 -38.72 -10.91 -24.01
C ILE A 477 -38.63 -11.70 -22.70
N ASN A 478 -37.53 -12.44 -22.49
CA ASN A 478 -37.31 -13.19 -21.25
C ASN A 478 -37.09 -12.22 -20.07
N VAL A 479 -37.99 -12.24 -19.08
CA VAL A 479 -37.91 -11.37 -17.90
C VAL A 479 -36.93 -11.99 -16.89
N LYS A 480 -35.77 -11.36 -16.69
CA LYS A 480 -34.71 -11.85 -15.80
C LYS A 480 -34.54 -10.96 -14.58
N GLY A 481 -34.51 -11.58 -13.40
CA GLY A 481 -34.18 -10.93 -12.14
C GLY A 481 -35.27 -10.01 -11.59
N ARG A 482 -34.88 -9.07 -10.73
CA ARG A 482 -35.76 -8.07 -10.11
C ARG A 482 -35.08 -6.70 -10.22
N GLY A 483 -35.75 -5.72 -10.83
CA GLY A 483 -35.21 -4.37 -11.05
C GLY A 483 -35.87 -3.63 -12.22
N ASP A 484 -35.42 -2.42 -12.50
CA ASP A 484 -36.12 -1.53 -13.45
C ASP A 484 -36.11 -2.06 -14.89
N LEU A 485 -35.02 -2.70 -15.35
CA LEU A 485 -34.98 -3.35 -16.66
C LEU A 485 -35.93 -4.56 -16.76
N SER A 486 -36.11 -5.30 -15.67
CA SER A 486 -37.07 -6.41 -15.62
C SER A 486 -38.50 -5.90 -15.68
N LYS A 487 -38.80 -4.78 -14.99
CA LYS A 487 -40.10 -4.10 -15.12
C LYS A 487 -40.34 -3.58 -16.54
N LEU A 488 -39.32 -3.00 -17.17
CA LEU A 488 -39.40 -2.55 -18.56
C LEU A 488 -39.70 -3.72 -19.51
N ALA A 489 -38.96 -4.83 -19.40
CA ALA A 489 -39.22 -6.03 -20.19
C ALA A 489 -40.65 -6.58 -20.01
N HIS A 490 -41.13 -6.60 -18.76
CA HIS A 490 -42.49 -7.03 -18.45
C HIS A 490 -43.54 -6.09 -19.06
N ASN A 491 -43.36 -4.78 -18.93
CA ASN A 491 -44.27 -3.78 -19.51
C ASN A 491 -44.32 -3.85 -21.04
N ILE A 492 -43.19 -4.06 -21.71
CA ILE A 492 -43.15 -4.25 -23.17
C ILE A 492 -43.90 -5.52 -23.58
N ASN A 493 -43.71 -6.63 -22.88
CA ASN A 493 -44.47 -7.87 -23.15
C ASN A 493 -45.97 -7.67 -22.94
N ASN A 494 -46.39 -6.93 -21.91
CA ASN A 494 -47.80 -6.62 -21.66
C ASN A 494 -48.36 -5.73 -22.77
N MET A 495 -47.63 -4.68 -23.17
CA MET A 495 -47.99 -3.80 -24.29
C MET A 495 -48.18 -4.60 -25.58
N LYS A 496 -47.23 -5.49 -25.90
CA LYS A 496 -47.32 -6.43 -27.02
C LYS A 496 -48.58 -7.28 -26.96
N SER A 497 -48.89 -7.86 -25.79
CA SER A 497 -50.09 -8.69 -25.61
C SER A 497 -51.37 -7.90 -25.82
N SER A 498 -51.45 -6.67 -25.31
CA SER A 498 -52.61 -5.79 -25.51
C SER A 498 -52.75 -5.39 -26.98
N PHE A 499 -51.64 -5.07 -27.65
CA PHE A 499 -51.63 -4.75 -29.07
C PHE A 499 -52.08 -5.92 -29.94
N LYS A 500 -51.58 -7.14 -29.68
CA LYS A 500 -52.01 -8.36 -30.38
C LYS A 500 -53.52 -8.58 -30.25
N LYS A 501 -54.08 -8.41 -29.05
CA LYS A 501 -55.53 -8.53 -28.83
C LYS A 501 -56.34 -7.46 -29.57
N ALA A 502 -55.87 -6.21 -29.58
CA ALA A 502 -56.52 -5.13 -30.32
C ALA A 502 -56.52 -5.43 -31.82
N LEU A 503 -55.40 -5.93 -32.36
CA LEU A 503 -55.29 -6.33 -33.77
C LEU A 503 -56.21 -7.51 -34.12
N GLU A 504 -56.27 -8.54 -33.27
CA GLU A 504 -57.16 -9.69 -33.47
C GLU A 504 -58.64 -9.28 -33.46
N ASN A 505 -59.02 -8.37 -32.56
CA ASN A 505 -60.36 -7.82 -32.51
C ASN A 505 -60.68 -6.98 -33.75
N GLU A 506 -59.74 -6.18 -34.23
CA GLU A 506 -59.91 -5.39 -35.45
C GLU A 506 -60.11 -6.30 -36.67
N ILE A 507 -59.26 -7.32 -36.84
CA ILE A 507 -59.40 -8.32 -37.92
C ILE A 507 -60.74 -9.04 -37.83
N LYS A 508 -61.19 -9.40 -36.61
CA LYS A 508 -62.49 -10.03 -36.42
C LYS A 508 -63.63 -9.07 -36.77
N SER A 509 -63.55 -7.81 -36.38
CA SER A 509 -64.52 -6.78 -36.71
C SER A 509 -64.64 -6.58 -38.22
N GLU A 510 -63.50 -6.46 -38.92
CA GLU A 510 -63.47 -6.33 -40.38
C GLU A 510 -64.03 -7.56 -41.09
N LYS A 511 -63.75 -8.77 -40.60
CA LYS A 511 -64.37 -10.00 -41.13
C LYS A 511 -65.88 -10.01 -40.93
N LEU A 512 -66.36 -9.67 -39.73
CA LEU A 512 -67.79 -9.61 -39.44
C LEU A 512 -68.50 -8.56 -40.28
N LYS A 513 -67.90 -7.38 -40.48
CA LYS A 513 -68.42 -6.37 -41.42
C LYS A 513 -68.51 -6.92 -42.84
N SER A 514 -67.47 -7.59 -43.33
CA SER A 514 -67.44 -8.18 -44.67
C SER A 514 -68.49 -9.30 -44.84
N GLU A 515 -68.66 -10.17 -43.85
CA GLU A 515 -69.68 -11.22 -43.83
C GLU A 515 -71.09 -10.60 -43.78
N LEU A 516 -71.31 -9.60 -42.93
CA LEU A 516 -72.59 -8.87 -42.85
C LEU A 516 -72.95 -8.26 -44.20
N ILE A 517 -72.03 -7.52 -44.83
CA ILE A 517 -72.25 -6.91 -46.15
C ILE A 517 -72.58 -7.98 -47.19
N THR A 518 -71.86 -9.11 -47.18
CA THR A 518 -72.08 -10.21 -48.15
C THR A 518 -73.44 -10.85 -47.97
N ASN A 519 -73.83 -11.18 -46.72
CA ASN A 519 -75.11 -11.81 -46.39
C ASN A 519 -76.28 -10.88 -46.73
N VAL A 520 -76.18 -9.61 -46.33
CA VAL A 520 -77.18 -8.59 -46.64
C VAL A 520 -77.31 -8.40 -48.15
N SER A 521 -76.19 -8.30 -48.88
CA SER A 521 -76.23 -8.17 -50.35
C SER A 521 -76.94 -9.34 -51.01
N HIS A 522 -76.72 -10.56 -50.53
CA HIS A 522 -77.40 -11.76 -51.02
C HIS A 522 -78.91 -11.73 -50.74
N ASP A 523 -79.28 -11.36 -49.51
CA ASP A 523 -80.66 -11.38 -49.04
C ASP A 523 -81.52 -10.25 -49.65
N LEU A 524 -80.90 -9.13 -50.03
CA LEU A 524 -81.56 -8.07 -50.81
C LEU A 524 -81.73 -8.45 -52.29
N LYS A 525 -80.74 -9.15 -52.89
CA LYS A 525 -80.77 -9.52 -54.32
C LYS A 525 -81.90 -10.48 -54.67
N THR A 526 -82.22 -11.43 -53.79
CA THR A 526 -83.24 -12.47 -54.02
C THR A 526 -84.67 -11.93 -54.20
N PRO A 527 -85.24 -11.12 -53.27
CA PRO A 527 -86.55 -10.50 -53.47
C PRO A 527 -86.52 -9.48 -54.61
N LEU A 528 -85.44 -8.73 -54.80
CA LEU A 528 -85.31 -7.79 -55.93
C LEU A 528 -85.39 -8.51 -57.28
N THR A 529 -84.68 -9.62 -57.45
CA THR A 529 -84.73 -10.43 -58.68
C THR A 529 -86.14 -10.99 -58.90
N SER A 530 -86.81 -11.42 -57.82
CA SER A 530 -88.20 -11.88 -57.90
C SER A 530 -89.13 -10.75 -58.36
N ILE A 531 -88.98 -9.54 -57.80
CA ILE A 531 -89.76 -8.37 -58.18
C ILE A 531 -89.59 -8.05 -59.66
N ILE A 532 -88.34 -8.00 -60.13
CA ILE A 532 -88.03 -7.78 -61.55
C ILE A 532 -88.71 -8.85 -62.42
N THR A 533 -88.59 -10.12 -62.05
CA THR A 533 -89.17 -11.25 -62.80
C THR A 533 -90.69 -11.14 -62.90
N TYR A 534 -91.39 -10.87 -61.79
CA TYR A 534 -92.86 -10.76 -61.80
C TYR A 534 -93.35 -9.50 -62.51
N VAL A 535 -92.61 -8.38 -62.45
CA VAL A 535 -92.89 -7.20 -63.28
C VAL A 535 -92.74 -7.53 -64.77
N ASP A 536 -91.72 -8.29 -65.14
CA ASP A 536 -91.53 -8.69 -66.55
C ASP A 536 -92.57 -9.71 -67.02
N LEU A 537 -93.08 -10.57 -66.13
CA LEU A 537 -94.22 -11.44 -66.41
C LEU A 537 -95.50 -10.62 -66.63
N LEU A 538 -95.77 -9.62 -65.79
CA LEU A 538 -96.95 -8.74 -65.89
C LEU A 538 -96.99 -7.90 -67.18
N LYS A 539 -95.84 -7.64 -67.81
CA LYS A 539 -95.74 -6.90 -69.08
C LYS A 539 -96.14 -7.72 -70.32
N LYS A 540 -96.43 -9.02 -70.19
CA LYS A 540 -96.79 -9.87 -71.33
C LYS A 540 -98.25 -9.66 -71.75
N GLU A 541 -98.50 -9.55 -73.06
CA GLU A 541 -99.83 -9.31 -73.64
C GLU A 541 -100.64 -10.62 -73.78
N ASP A 542 -101.10 -11.22 -72.66
CA ASP A 542 -102.22 -12.19 -72.61
C ASP A 542 -102.49 -12.71 -71.18
N LEU A 543 -102.47 -11.83 -70.18
CA LEU A 543 -102.67 -12.23 -68.78
C LEU A 543 -104.14 -12.23 -68.39
N SER A 544 -104.59 -13.31 -67.75
CA SER A 544 -105.88 -13.30 -67.09
C SER A 544 -105.89 -12.35 -65.89
N LYS A 545 -107.07 -11.83 -65.55
CA LYS A 545 -107.22 -10.92 -64.41
C LYS A 545 -106.76 -11.56 -63.09
N GLU A 546 -107.03 -12.85 -62.91
CA GLU A 546 -106.62 -13.64 -61.74
C GLU A 546 -105.09 -13.81 -61.66
N GLU A 547 -104.41 -14.07 -62.78
CA GLU A 547 -102.94 -14.16 -62.80
C GLU A 547 -102.27 -12.81 -62.53
N SER A 548 -102.83 -11.72 -63.09
CA SER A 548 -102.34 -10.37 -62.84
C SER A 548 -102.48 -9.98 -61.37
N GLU A 549 -103.63 -10.25 -60.75
CA GLU A 549 -103.88 -9.99 -59.33
C GLU A 549 -102.94 -10.83 -58.44
N GLY A 550 -102.73 -12.11 -58.77
CA GLY A 550 -101.78 -12.98 -58.06
C GLY A 550 -100.33 -12.52 -58.16
N TYR A 551 -99.89 -12.03 -59.32
CA TYR A 551 -98.53 -11.47 -59.47
C TYR A 551 -98.36 -10.14 -58.72
N ILE A 552 -99.37 -9.28 -58.70
CA ILE A 552 -99.37 -8.04 -57.91
C ILE A 552 -99.25 -8.35 -56.41
N GLU A 553 -99.97 -9.35 -55.91
CA GLU A 553 -99.87 -9.78 -54.51
C GLU A 553 -98.46 -10.29 -54.18
N ILE A 554 -97.85 -11.07 -55.08
CA ILE A 554 -96.47 -11.53 -54.90
C ILE A 554 -95.49 -10.35 -54.88
N LEU A 555 -95.66 -9.36 -55.76
CA LEU A 555 -94.85 -8.14 -55.80
C LEU A 555 -94.95 -7.32 -54.52
N ASP A 556 -96.16 -7.11 -54.00
CA ASP A 556 -96.37 -6.38 -52.76
C ASP A 556 -95.66 -7.09 -51.59
N ARG A 557 -95.89 -8.40 -51.44
CA ARG A 557 -95.23 -9.20 -50.40
C ARG A 557 -93.70 -9.18 -50.50
N LYS A 558 -93.13 -9.25 -51.71
CA LYS A 558 -91.68 -9.20 -51.91
C LYS A 558 -91.11 -7.80 -51.65
N SER A 559 -91.83 -6.75 -52.01
CA SER A 559 -91.44 -5.36 -51.76
C SER A 559 -91.48 -5.01 -50.28
N GLN A 560 -92.51 -5.46 -49.56
CA GLN A 560 -92.61 -5.33 -48.11
C GLN A 560 -91.49 -6.10 -47.40
N ARG A 561 -91.19 -7.33 -47.86
CA ARG A 561 -90.05 -8.10 -47.33
C ARG A 561 -88.71 -7.41 -47.58
N LEU A 562 -88.50 -6.83 -48.76
CA LEU A 562 -87.27 -6.09 -49.07
C LEU A 562 -87.15 -4.83 -48.18
N LYS A 563 -88.27 -4.14 -47.93
CA LYS A 563 -88.31 -3.00 -47.00
C LYS A 563 -87.88 -3.39 -45.59
N VAL A 564 -88.45 -4.47 -45.04
CA VAL A 564 -88.06 -4.98 -43.71
C VAL A 564 -86.57 -5.31 -43.66
N LEU A 565 -86.01 -5.97 -44.68
CA LEU A 565 -84.59 -6.28 -44.74
C LEU A 565 -83.68 -5.05 -44.79
N ILE A 566 -84.14 -3.94 -45.40
CA ILE A 566 -83.40 -2.66 -45.42
C ILE A 566 -83.50 -1.98 -44.06
N ASP A 567 -84.68 -1.95 -43.44
CA ASP A 567 -84.89 -1.36 -42.11
C ASP A 567 -84.04 -2.11 -41.06
N ASP A 568 -84.04 -3.45 -41.09
CA ASP A 568 -83.21 -4.31 -40.22
C ASP A 568 -81.70 -4.05 -40.41
N LEU A 569 -81.24 -3.73 -41.62
CA LEU A 569 -79.85 -3.40 -41.90
C LEU A 569 -79.43 -2.07 -41.25
N PHE A 570 -80.26 -1.04 -41.36
CA PHE A 570 -79.97 0.29 -40.80
C PHE A 570 -80.01 0.29 -39.27
N GLU A 571 -80.84 -0.56 -38.64
CA GLU A 571 -80.82 -0.75 -37.19
C GLU A 571 -79.55 -1.48 -36.71
N ALA A 572 -78.94 -2.31 -37.57
CA ALA A 572 -77.75 -3.10 -37.25
C ALA A 572 -76.42 -2.43 -37.60
N SER A 573 -76.41 -1.39 -38.46
CA SER A 573 -75.23 -0.60 -38.87
C SER A 573 -74.97 0.58 -37.92
#